data_AF-A0A077NC33-F1
#
_entry.id   AF-A0A077NC33-F1
#
_cell.length_a   1.000
_cell.length_b   1.000
_cell.length_c   1.000
_cell.angle_alpha   90.00
_cell.angle_beta   90.00
_cell.angle_gamma   90.00
#
_symmetry.space_group_name_H-M   'P 1'
#
loop_
_entity.id
_entity.type
_entity.pdbx_description
1 polymer ?
#
loop_
_entity_poly.entity_id
_entity_poly.type
_entity_poly.pdbx_seq_one_letter_code
_entity_poly.pdbx_strand_id
1 'polypeptide(L)'
;MSEVNKPELKGYVMSFDIGLGVRRLYLGKDLYAERELGYSNDPHTYGALDIITNTTLIRNILFFNFRGDDDLNLPLSIGVISYPNDDSGPISALGRQDLDITVDGVIYHLGSSQEIYVQDGKVLLSYQNADVKKLFAMAMQAIGETKRFCLNWQ
;
A
#
# COMPACT_ATOMS: atom_id res chain seq x y z
N MET A 1 -3.72 3.60 30.79
CA MET A 1 -3.84 3.13 29.39
C MET A 1 -2.47 3.33 28.78
N SER A 2 -1.79 2.23 28.45
CA SER A 2 -0.40 2.21 28.05
C SER A 2 -0.25 2.82 26.65
N GLU A 3 0.53 3.89 26.52
CA GLU A 3 1.04 4.33 25.22
C GLU A 3 1.92 3.20 24.68
N VAL A 4 1.39 2.48 23.69
CA VAL A 4 2.16 1.52 22.91
C VAL A 4 3.28 2.30 22.23
N ASN A 5 4.53 1.90 22.49
CA ASN A 5 5.75 2.42 21.86
C ASN A 5 5.57 2.49 20.34
N LYS A 6 5.18 3.67 19.83
CA LYS A 6 5.18 3.95 18.40
C LYS A 6 6.65 4.08 17.99
N PRO A 7 7.13 3.35 16.97
CA PRO A 7 8.53 3.42 16.55
C PRO A 7 8.95 4.86 16.22
N GLU A 8 10.17 5.24 16.58
CA GLU A 8 10.74 6.54 16.20
C GLU A 8 10.73 6.67 14.66
N LEU A 9 10.15 7.77 14.16
CA LEU A 9 9.94 8.04 12.73
C LEU A 9 11.21 8.41 11.95
N LYS A 10 12.41 8.31 12.56
CA LYS A 10 13.65 8.75 11.92
C LYS A 10 14.05 7.77 10.81
N GLY A 11 14.02 8.22 9.57
CA GLY A 11 14.52 7.49 8.40
C GLY A 11 13.47 7.00 7.40
N TYR A 12 12.17 7.15 7.69
CA TYR A 12 11.10 6.80 6.75
C TYR A 12 10.74 7.97 5.83
N VAL A 13 10.56 7.69 4.54
CA VAL A 13 10.17 8.69 3.54
C VAL A 13 8.66 8.95 3.51
N MET A 14 7.85 8.00 3.99
CA MET A 14 6.42 8.19 4.17
C MET A 14 5.91 7.35 5.35
N SER A 15 4.96 7.89 6.12
CA SER A 15 4.21 7.12 7.12
C SER A 15 2.76 7.55 7.17
N PHE A 16 1.88 6.59 7.37
CA PHE A 16 0.44 6.80 7.49
C PHE A 16 -0.20 5.74 8.38
N ASP A 17 -1.32 6.10 8.99
CA ASP A 17 -2.20 5.15 9.67
C ASP A 17 -3.27 4.69 8.66
N ILE A 18 -3.47 3.37 8.53
CA ILE A 18 -4.51 2.79 7.67
C ILE A 18 -5.50 2.00 8.52
N GLY A 19 -6.77 2.39 8.47
CA GLY A 19 -7.88 1.55 8.91
C GLY A 19 -8.14 0.50 7.83
N LEU A 20 -7.76 -0.75 8.07
CA LEU A 20 -7.79 -1.81 7.06
C LEU A 20 -9.25 -2.21 6.74
N GLY A 21 -9.74 -1.72 5.61
CA GLY A 21 -11.03 -2.10 5.06
C GLY A 21 -10.93 -3.32 4.14
N VAL A 22 -12.10 -3.89 3.82
CA VAL A 22 -12.21 -5.03 2.90
C VAL A 22 -13.21 -4.69 1.81
N ARG A 23 -12.83 -4.93 0.56
CA ARG A 23 -13.74 -4.93 -0.58
C ARG A 23 -13.71 -6.31 -1.24
N ARG A 24 -14.88 -6.82 -1.58
CA ARG A 24 -15.02 -8.04 -2.38
C ARG A 24 -15.25 -7.67 -3.83
N LEU A 25 -14.40 -8.17 -4.71
CA LEU A 25 -14.52 -8.06 -6.15
C LEU A 25 -15.23 -9.29 -6.69
N TYR A 26 -16.34 -9.09 -7.38
CA TYR A 26 -17.01 -10.17 -8.09
C TYR A 26 -16.45 -10.25 -9.51
N LEU A 27 -15.66 -11.28 -9.82
CA LEU A 27 -15.04 -11.48 -11.13
C LEU A 27 -15.97 -12.19 -12.15
N GLY A 28 -17.19 -12.56 -11.75
CA GLY A 28 -18.18 -13.22 -12.61
C GLY A 28 -19.02 -14.24 -11.83
N LYS A 29 -19.95 -14.93 -12.52
CA LYS A 29 -20.88 -15.90 -11.90
C LYS A 29 -20.19 -17.09 -11.22
N ASP A 30 -18.95 -17.40 -11.60
CA ASP A 30 -18.26 -18.64 -11.20
C ASP A 30 -16.78 -18.41 -10.77
N LEU A 31 -16.36 -17.17 -10.52
CA LEU A 31 -14.99 -16.86 -10.04
C LEU A 31 -15.03 -16.39 -8.59
N TYR A 32 -14.13 -16.95 -7.77
CA TYR A 32 -13.95 -16.60 -6.36
C TYR A 32 -13.84 -15.08 -6.18
N ALA A 33 -14.42 -14.59 -5.08
CA ALA A 33 -14.40 -13.16 -4.77
C ALA A 33 -12.98 -12.74 -4.38
N GLU A 34 -12.27 -12.07 -5.28
CA GLU A 34 -10.99 -11.44 -4.94
C GLU A 34 -11.23 -10.42 -3.82
N ARG A 35 -10.40 -10.44 -2.78
CA ARG A 35 -10.47 -9.47 -1.69
C ARG A 35 -9.41 -8.41 -1.94
N GLU A 36 -9.85 -7.16 -1.93
CA GLU A 36 -8.94 -6.05 -1.70
C GLU A 36 -8.97 -5.70 -0.22
N LEU A 37 -7.79 -5.71 0.41
CA LEU A 37 -7.60 -5.30 1.80
C LEU A 37 -6.81 -4.01 1.83
N GLY A 38 -7.20 -3.07 2.68
CA GLY A 38 -6.46 -1.83 2.87
C GLY A 38 -7.35 -0.62 2.65
N TYR A 39 -6.91 0.26 1.77
CA TYR A 39 -7.53 1.55 1.51
C TYR A 39 -7.72 1.76 0.01
N SER A 40 -8.89 2.29 -0.36
CA SER A 40 -9.10 2.93 -1.66
C SER A 40 -10.01 4.14 -1.50
N ASN A 41 -9.78 5.17 -2.31
CA ASN A 41 -10.69 6.28 -2.54
C ASN A 41 -11.22 6.35 -4.00
N ASP A 42 -10.90 5.36 -4.84
CA ASP A 42 -11.27 5.33 -6.27
C ASP A 42 -11.46 3.88 -6.79
N PRO A 43 -12.55 3.54 -7.50
CA PRO A 43 -13.88 4.15 -7.55
C PRO A 43 -14.82 3.65 -6.43
N HIS A 44 -14.34 2.75 -5.56
CA HIS A 44 -15.11 2.18 -4.45
C HIS A 44 -14.35 2.37 -3.16
N THR A 45 -14.80 3.31 -2.33
CA THR A 45 -14.11 3.64 -1.08
C THR A 45 -14.22 2.50 -0.07
N TYR A 46 -13.07 2.11 0.48
CA TYR A 46 -12.99 1.23 1.66
C TYR A 46 -11.75 1.57 2.46
N GLY A 47 -11.78 1.21 3.74
CA GLY A 47 -10.74 1.58 4.69
C GLY A 47 -10.66 3.09 4.91
N ALA A 48 -9.64 3.50 5.66
CA ALA A 48 -9.31 4.90 5.89
C ALA A 48 -7.79 5.04 5.87
N LEU A 49 -7.28 6.14 5.34
CA LEU A 49 -5.84 6.43 5.32
C LEU A 49 -5.62 7.85 5.82
N ASP A 50 -4.74 7.99 6.83
CA ASP A 50 -4.33 9.25 7.42
C ASP A 50 -2.82 9.41 7.32
N ILE A 51 -2.36 10.36 6.51
CA ILE A 51 -0.93 10.60 6.27
C ILE A 51 -0.34 11.33 7.48
N ILE A 52 0.67 10.74 8.12
CA ILE A 52 1.36 11.30 9.27
C ILE A 52 2.59 12.09 8.83
N THR A 53 3.39 11.51 7.94
CA THR A 53 4.59 12.14 7.42
C THR A 53 4.78 11.72 5.98
N ASN A 54 5.22 12.64 5.14
CA ASN A 54 5.50 12.36 3.75
C ASN A 54 6.55 13.34 3.25
N THR A 55 7.74 12.81 2.98
CA THR A 55 8.87 13.56 2.41
C THR A 55 9.12 13.15 0.95
N THR A 56 8.26 12.31 0.38
CA THR A 56 8.29 11.94 -1.04
C THR A 56 7.60 12.99 -1.93
N LEU A 57 7.65 12.75 -3.24
CA LEU A 57 6.89 13.50 -4.25
C LEU A 57 5.44 12.99 -4.43
N ILE A 58 5.07 11.88 -3.77
CA ILE A 58 3.71 11.34 -3.82
C ILE A 58 2.82 12.26 -3.00
N ARG A 59 1.83 12.92 -3.60
CA ARG A 59 0.97 13.86 -2.85
C ARG A 59 -0.33 13.23 -2.39
N ASN A 60 -0.90 12.34 -3.20
CA ASN A 60 -2.11 11.60 -2.86
C ASN A 60 -1.91 10.12 -3.14
N ILE A 61 -2.38 9.30 -2.21
CA ILE A 61 -2.53 7.86 -2.38
C ILE A 61 -3.99 7.62 -2.76
N LEU A 62 -4.24 7.03 -3.93
CA LEU A 62 -5.58 6.64 -4.35
C LEU A 62 -5.99 5.34 -3.69
N PHE A 63 -5.09 4.37 -3.70
CA PHE A 63 -5.29 3.11 -3.02
C PHE A 63 -3.95 2.58 -2.53
N PHE A 64 -4.00 1.98 -1.35
CA PHE A 64 -2.95 1.14 -0.81
C PHE A 64 -3.64 -0.15 -0.44
N ASN A 65 -3.54 -1.15 -1.32
CA ASN A 65 -4.27 -2.39 -1.12
C ASN A 65 -3.46 -3.63 -1.44
N PHE A 66 -3.78 -4.67 -0.70
CA PHE A 66 -3.39 -6.02 -1.01
C PHE A 66 -4.53 -6.66 -1.77
N ARG A 67 -4.20 -7.30 -2.88
CA ARG A 67 -5.13 -8.15 -3.60
C ARG A 67 -4.84 -9.59 -3.25
N GLY A 68 -5.89 -10.38 -3.09
CA GLY A 68 -5.76 -11.82 -2.95
C GLY A 68 -7.02 -12.51 -2.49
N ASP A 69 -6.96 -13.83 -2.48
CA ASP A 69 -7.84 -14.71 -1.72
C ASP A 69 -6.93 -15.74 -1.02
N ASP A 70 -7.50 -16.65 -0.23
CA ASP A 70 -6.73 -17.70 0.44
C ASP A 70 -5.83 -18.51 -0.54
N ASP A 71 -6.21 -18.56 -1.84
CA ASP A 71 -5.48 -19.27 -2.91
C ASP A 71 -4.76 -18.36 -3.94
N LEU A 72 -5.10 -17.07 -4.01
CA LEU A 72 -4.64 -16.17 -5.07
C LEU A 72 -3.58 -15.20 -4.54
N ASN A 73 -2.30 -15.51 -4.82
CA ASN A 73 -1.12 -14.72 -4.47
C ASN A 73 -0.98 -13.45 -5.34
N LEU A 74 -1.91 -12.51 -5.25
CA LEU A 74 -1.89 -11.28 -6.05
C LEU A 74 -0.97 -10.20 -5.44
N PRO A 75 -0.49 -9.24 -6.25
CA PRO A 75 0.47 -8.22 -5.80
C PRO A 75 -0.12 -7.20 -4.82
N LEU A 76 0.73 -6.63 -3.96
CA LEU A 76 0.42 -5.38 -3.28
C LEU A 76 0.44 -4.26 -4.32
N SER A 77 -0.63 -3.48 -4.37
CA SER A 77 -0.78 -2.38 -5.29
C SER A 77 -0.84 -1.06 -4.53
N ILE A 78 0.05 -0.13 -4.90
CA ILE A 78 0.08 1.24 -4.40
C ILE A 78 -0.24 2.18 -5.55
N GLY A 79 -1.44 2.73 -5.57
CA GLY A 79 -1.88 3.74 -6.53
C GLY A 79 -1.63 5.13 -6.00
N VAL A 80 -0.91 5.95 -6.77
CA VAL A 80 -0.57 7.34 -6.41
C VAL A 80 -0.95 8.31 -7.53
N ILE A 81 -1.35 9.52 -7.18
CA ILE A 81 -1.58 10.60 -8.16
C ILE A 81 -0.41 11.57 -8.13
N SER A 82 0.21 11.77 -9.29
CA SER A 82 0.92 13.01 -9.65
C SER A 82 -0.10 14.02 -10.18
N TYR A 83 0.01 15.29 -9.80
CA TYR A 83 -0.88 16.32 -10.38
C TYR A 83 -0.64 16.44 -11.90
N PRO A 84 -1.60 16.98 -12.68
CA PRO A 84 -1.47 17.08 -14.14
C PRO A 84 -0.21 17.81 -14.66
N ASN A 85 0.45 18.58 -13.79
CA ASN A 85 1.70 19.29 -14.09
C ASN A 85 2.93 18.68 -13.38
N ASP A 86 2.74 17.64 -12.58
CA ASP A 86 3.83 16.92 -11.94
C ASP A 86 4.35 15.87 -12.93
N ASP A 87 5.67 15.79 -13.05
CA ASP A 87 6.32 14.75 -13.84
C ASP A 87 6.10 13.38 -13.16
N SER A 88 5.52 12.43 -13.89
CA SER A 88 5.39 11.04 -13.43
C SER A 88 6.74 10.32 -13.31
N GLY A 89 7.79 10.87 -13.94
CA GLY A 89 9.15 10.34 -13.94
C GLY A 89 9.74 10.17 -12.55
N PRO A 90 9.76 11.20 -11.68
CA PRO A 90 10.23 11.09 -10.30
C PRO A 90 9.50 10.03 -9.45
N ILE A 91 8.17 9.90 -9.57
CA ILE A 91 7.41 8.86 -8.85
C ILE A 91 7.73 7.48 -9.42
N SER A 92 7.87 7.37 -10.74
CA SER A 92 8.32 6.14 -11.39
C SER A 92 9.74 5.76 -10.98
N ALA A 93 10.60 6.74 -10.70
CA ALA A 93 11.95 6.51 -10.17
C ALA A 93 11.92 5.97 -8.73
N LEU A 94 10.98 6.43 -7.89
CA LEU A 94 10.75 5.81 -6.57
C LEU A 94 10.36 4.34 -6.70
N GLY A 95 9.51 3.99 -7.68
CA GLY A 95 9.16 2.59 -7.95
C GLY A 95 10.33 1.69 -8.34
N ARG A 96 11.46 2.25 -8.79
CA ARG A 96 12.68 1.50 -9.14
C ARG A 96 13.62 1.29 -7.96
N GLN A 97 13.40 1.99 -6.86
CA GLN A 97 14.12 1.82 -5.60
C GLN A 97 13.55 0.66 -4.81
N ASP A 98 14.36 0.07 -3.93
CA ASP A 98 13.89 -0.98 -3.05
C ASP A 98 12.98 -0.38 -1.98
N LEU A 99 11.80 -0.96 -1.79
CA LEU A 99 10.85 -0.53 -0.76
C LEU A 99 10.92 -1.45 0.46
N ASP A 100 11.18 -0.86 1.61
CA ASP A 100 10.93 -1.47 2.91
C ASP A 100 9.65 -0.90 3.52
N ILE A 101 8.79 -1.78 4.05
CA ILE A 101 7.61 -1.39 4.82
C ILE A 101 7.77 -1.89 6.24
N THR A 102 7.62 -1.00 7.22
CA THR A 102 7.56 -1.35 8.64
C THR A 102 6.13 -1.23 9.15
N VAL A 103 5.62 -2.29 9.79
CA VAL A 103 4.32 -2.30 10.51
C VAL A 103 4.54 -2.94 11.88
N ASP A 104 4.11 -2.25 12.95
CA ASP A 104 4.25 -2.72 14.34
C ASP A 104 5.69 -3.18 14.71
N GLY A 105 6.71 -2.54 14.10
CA GLY A 105 8.13 -2.86 14.31
C GLY A 105 8.67 -4.03 13.49
N VAL A 106 7.84 -4.69 12.69
CA VAL A 106 8.26 -5.74 11.73
C VAL A 106 8.54 -5.10 10.38
N ILE A 107 9.71 -5.38 9.81
CA ILE A 107 10.13 -4.89 8.48
C ILE A 107 9.81 -5.96 7.43
N TYR A 108 9.23 -5.53 6.32
CA TYR A 108 8.92 -6.32 5.13
C TYR A 108 9.70 -5.73 3.95
N HIS A 109 10.58 -6.53 3.36
CA HIS A 109 11.44 -6.11 2.25
C HIS A 109 10.74 -6.40 0.93
N LEU A 110 10.09 -5.39 0.34
CA LEU A 110 9.31 -5.53 -0.90
C LEU A 110 10.20 -5.46 -2.15
N GLY A 111 11.38 -4.86 -2.03
CA GLY A 111 12.27 -4.60 -3.17
C GLY A 111 11.66 -3.59 -4.14
N SER A 112 12.20 -3.52 -5.35
CA SER A 112 11.67 -2.66 -6.41
C SER A 112 10.29 -3.08 -6.90
N SER A 113 9.51 -2.12 -7.38
CA SER A 113 8.23 -2.37 -8.02
C SER A 113 8.41 -3.21 -9.30
N GLN A 114 7.58 -4.23 -9.45
CA GLN A 114 7.60 -5.11 -10.62
C GLN A 114 6.91 -4.49 -11.82
N GLU A 115 5.90 -3.66 -11.56
CA GLU A 115 5.14 -2.98 -12.59
C GLU A 115 4.93 -1.52 -12.20
N ILE A 116 5.28 -0.63 -13.12
CA ILE A 116 5.05 0.81 -13.00
C ILE A 116 4.15 1.21 -14.15
N TYR A 117 2.88 1.46 -13.86
CA TYR A 117 1.92 1.94 -14.85
C TYR A 117 1.68 3.42 -14.68
N VAL A 118 1.69 4.17 -15.78
CA VAL A 118 1.39 5.61 -15.80
C VAL A 118 0.18 5.86 -16.69
N GLN A 119 -0.88 6.43 -16.13
CA GLN A 119 -2.10 6.75 -16.87
C GLN A 119 -2.80 7.96 -16.26
N ASP A 120 -3.14 8.97 -17.07
CA ASP A 120 -3.92 10.15 -16.66
C ASP A 120 -3.36 10.86 -15.40
N GLY A 121 -2.04 10.97 -15.30
CA GLY A 121 -1.35 11.55 -14.13
C GLY A 121 -1.34 10.64 -12.90
N LYS A 122 -1.86 9.42 -12.98
CA LYS A 122 -1.74 8.39 -11.94
C LYS A 122 -0.52 7.53 -12.22
N VAL A 123 0.22 7.18 -11.16
CA VAL A 123 1.26 6.16 -11.20
C VAL A 123 0.82 5.01 -10.30
N LEU A 124 0.88 3.79 -10.79
CA LEU A 124 0.63 2.57 -10.02
C LEU A 124 1.95 1.83 -9.85
N LEU A 125 2.30 1.56 -8.59
CA LEU A 125 3.44 0.73 -8.20
C LEU A 125 2.91 -0.62 -7.70
N SER A 126 3.32 -1.71 -8.33
CA SER A 126 2.96 -3.08 -7.98
C SER A 126 4.16 -3.83 -7.40
N TYR A 127 3.97 -4.54 -6.29
CA TYR A 127 5.01 -5.31 -5.61
C TYR A 127 4.53 -6.75 -5.37
N GLN A 128 5.38 -7.74 -5.68
CA GLN A 128 5.02 -9.15 -5.53
C GLN A 128 6.20 -10.01 -5.09
N ASN A 129 6.38 -10.23 -3.80
CA ASN A 129 7.42 -11.14 -3.31
C ASN A 129 6.96 -11.89 -2.05
N ALA A 130 7.88 -12.66 -1.46
CA ALA A 130 7.56 -13.44 -0.26
C ALA A 130 7.15 -12.57 0.94
N ASP A 131 7.73 -11.37 1.08
CA ASP A 131 7.40 -10.45 2.16
C ASP A 131 6.09 -9.71 1.93
N VAL A 132 5.70 -9.46 0.68
CA VAL A 132 4.34 -9.02 0.33
C VAL A 132 3.30 -10.03 0.85
N LYS A 133 3.56 -11.33 0.72
CA LYS A 133 2.64 -12.38 1.24
C LYS A 133 2.55 -12.36 2.76
N LYS A 134 3.67 -12.16 3.46
CA LYS A 134 3.66 -12.03 4.92
C LYS A 134 2.89 -10.79 5.36
N LEU A 135 3.09 -9.68 4.65
CA LEU A 135 2.40 -8.42 4.91
C LEU A 135 0.89 -8.54 4.65
N PHE A 136 0.49 -9.25 3.60
CA PHE A 136 -0.91 -9.60 3.34
C PHE A 136 -1.51 -10.45 4.47
N ALA A 137 -0.81 -11.49 4.92
CA ALA A 137 -1.26 -12.33 6.03
C ALA A 137 -1.44 -11.51 7.33
N MET A 138 -0.55 -10.55 7.59
CA MET A 138 -0.71 -9.59 8.68
C MET A 138 -1.96 -8.72 8.48
N ALA A 139 -2.16 -8.14 7.29
CA ALA A 139 -3.32 -7.32 6.98
C ALA A 139 -4.64 -8.09 7.15
N MET A 140 -4.67 -9.38 6.77
CA MET A 140 -5.81 -10.27 7.00
C MET A 140 -6.16 -10.44 8.49
N GLN A 141 -5.14 -10.56 9.35
CA GLN A 141 -5.34 -10.69 10.80
C GLN A 141 -5.75 -9.37 11.46
N ALA A 142 -5.45 -8.24 10.83
CA ALA A 142 -5.70 -6.90 11.35
C ALA A 142 -6.92 -6.21 10.70
N ILE A 143 -7.82 -6.95 10.04
CA ILE A 143 -9.04 -6.38 9.45
C ILE A 143 -9.87 -5.67 10.52
N GLY A 144 -10.26 -4.42 10.24
CA GLY A 144 -11.01 -3.58 11.19
C GLY A 144 -10.14 -2.89 12.24
N GLU A 145 -8.84 -3.16 12.27
CA GLU A 145 -7.87 -2.40 13.07
C GLU A 145 -7.25 -1.26 12.25
N THR A 146 -6.76 -0.26 12.97
CA THR A 146 -5.87 0.76 12.41
C THR A 146 -4.43 0.37 12.67
N LYS A 147 -3.64 0.27 11.60
CA LYS A 147 -2.21 -0.05 11.65
C LYS A 147 -1.38 1.10 11.12
N ARG A 148 -0.19 1.29 11.70
CA ARG A 148 0.78 2.27 11.20
C ARG A 148 1.71 1.63 10.18
N PHE A 149 1.74 2.20 8.99
CA PHE A 149 2.65 1.82 7.93
C PHE A 149 3.73 2.89 7.79
N CYS A 150 4.98 2.46 7.78
CA CYS A 150 6.13 3.31 7.51
C CYS A 150 6.84 2.78 6.26
N LEU A 151 6.85 3.56 5.19
CA LEU A 151 7.44 3.22 3.89
C LEU A 151 8.81 3.90 3.77
N ASN A 152 9.78 3.13 3.28
CA ASN A 152 11.14 3.58 3.07
C ASN A 152 11.65 3.08 1.70
N TRP A 153 11.73 3.99 0.72
CA TRP A 153 12.36 3.72 -0.57
C TRP A 153 13.86 4.01 -0.47
N GLN A 154 14.71 3.08 -0.92
CA GLN A 154 16.18 3.15 -0.86
C GLN A 154 16.87 2.83 -2.19
#